data_AF-A0A349UNV5-F1
#
_entry.id   AF-A0A349UNV5-F1
#
_cell.length_a   1.000
_cell.length_b   1.000
_cell.length_c   1.000
_cell.angle_alpha   90.00
_cell.angle_beta   90.00
_cell.angle_gamma   90.00
#
_symmetry.space_group_name_H-M   'P 1'
#
loop_
_entity.id
_entity.type
_entity.pdbx_description
1 polymer ?
#
loop_
_entity_poly.entity_id
_entity_poly.type
_entity_poly.pdbx_seq_one_letter_code
_entity_poly.pdbx_strand_id
1 'polypeptide(L)'
;MVMTVTWSGEGETQDPWYELMSLYVDGNLIGSAHAPGGGLGCDGGMAPVVSDPAPPQQVTLQPGTHTLFIDATTNDPLYHFGAWYRFDLSFADAP
;
A
#
# COMPACT_ATOMS: atom_id res chain seq x y z
N MET A 1 1.07 -0.56 23.04
CA MET A 1 0.54 0.52 22.18
C MET A 1 -0.15 -0.13 21.00
N VAL A 2 -1.25 0.43 20.49
CA VAL A 2 -1.90 -0.01 19.25
C VAL A 2 -1.54 0.99 18.16
N MET A 3 -0.94 0.50 17.08
CA MET A 3 -0.74 1.25 15.84
C MET A 3 -1.87 0.91 14.89
N THR A 4 -2.60 1.91 14.41
CA THR A 4 -3.54 1.75 13.30
C THR A 4 -2.91 2.29 12.03
N VAL A 5 -2.90 1.47 10.98
CA VAL A 5 -2.41 1.79 9.66
C VAL A 5 -3.60 1.92 8.71
N THR A 6 -3.69 3.04 8.02
CA THR A 6 -4.54 3.20 6.83
C THR A 6 -3.67 3.50 5.64
N TRP A 7 -4.16 3.25 4.43
CA TRP A 7 -3.46 3.60 3.22
C TRP A 7 -4.40 3.90 2.08
N SER A 8 -3.85 4.61 1.09
CA SER A 8 -4.47 4.87 -0.19
C SER A 8 -3.39 5.02 -1.26
N GLY A 9 -3.78 4.93 -2.51
CA GLY A 9 -2.88 5.12 -3.63
C GLY A 9 -3.65 5.19 -4.94
N GLU A 10 -2.96 5.67 -5.95
CA GLU A 10 -3.40 5.70 -7.34
C GLU A 10 -2.37 4.93 -8.14
N GLY A 11 -2.83 3.95 -8.90
CA GLY A 11 -1.98 3.11 -9.72
C GLY A 11 -2.49 2.96 -11.14
N GLU A 12 -1.64 2.41 -12.01
CA GLU A 12 -1.94 2.31 -13.42
C GLU A 12 -3.19 1.47 -13.75
N THR A 13 -3.86 1.85 -14.82
CA THR A 13 -5.07 1.17 -15.32
C THR A 13 -4.77 0.27 -16.52
N GLN A 14 -3.49 -0.03 -16.76
CA GLN A 14 -3.07 -0.96 -17.80
C GLN A 14 -3.22 -2.40 -17.30
N ASP A 15 -2.32 -2.90 -16.47
CA ASP A 15 -2.37 -4.30 -16.02
C ASP A 15 -2.46 -4.39 -14.48
N PRO A 16 -3.32 -5.28 -13.96
CA PRO A 16 -3.36 -5.50 -12.53
C PRO A 16 -2.06 -6.16 -12.07
N TRP A 17 -1.64 -5.89 -10.84
CA TRP A 17 -0.43 -6.46 -10.23
C TRP A 17 0.90 -5.98 -10.80
N TYR A 18 0.90 -4.96 -11.65
CA TYR A 18 2.13 -4.38 -12.20
C TYR A 18 2.81 -3.49 -11.17
N GLU A 19 2.08 -2.49 -10.67
CA GLU A 19 2.49 -1.76 -9.48
C GLU A 19 1.99 -2.50 -8.23
N LEU A 20 2.92 -2.78 -7.33
CA LEU A 20 2.67 -3.45 -6.06
C LEU A 20 3.17 -2.57 -4.93
N MET A 21 2.40 -2.52 -3.85
CA MET A 21 2.79 -1.87 -2.62
C MET A 21 2.51 -2.81 -1.44
N SER A 22 3.42 -2.83 -0.47
CA SER A 22 3.26 -3.59 0.76
C SER A 22 3.89 -2.85 1.96
N LEU A 23 3.27 -2.98 3.13
CA LEU A 23 3.79 -2.52 4.41
C LEU A 23 3.98 -3.70 5.35
N TYR A 24 5.14 -3.76 5.98
CA TYR A 24 5.50 -4.73 6.99
C TYR A 24 5.85 -4.07 8.31
N VAL A 25 5.50 -4.74 9.40
CA VAL A 25 5.92 -4.38 10.77
C VAL A 25 6.64 -5.57 11.37
N ASP A 26 7.93 -5.39 11.68
CA ASP A 26 8.84 -6.46 12.14
C ASP A 26 8.80 -7.71 11.24
N GLY A 27 8.71 -7.49 9.93
CA GLY A 27 8.64 -8.55 8.91
C GLY A 27 7.25 -9.17 8.70
N ASN A 28 6.24 -8.78 9.47
CA ASN A 28 4.86 -9.25 9.25
C ASN A 28 4.13 -8.34 8.27
N LEU A 29 3.53 -8.89 7.22
CA LEU A 29 2.72 -8.14 6.27
C LEU A 29 1.48 -7.58 6.98
N ILE A 30 1.32 -6.26 6.92
CA ILE A 30 0.18 -5.56 7.52
C ILE A 30 -0.81 -5.12 6.44
N GLY A 31 -0.32 -4.64 5.30
CA GLY A 31 -1.18 -4.18 4.21
C GLY A 31 -0.49 -4.34 2.87
N SER A 32 -1.28 -4.58 1.84
CA SER A 32 -0.82 -4.62 0.46
C SER A 32 -1.87 -4.05 -0.49
N ALA A 33 -1.39 -3.50 -1.59
CA ALA A 33 -2.22 -2.98 -2.66
C ALA A 33 -1.55 -3.18 -4.03
N HIS A 34 -2.34 -3.18 -5.10
CA HIS A 34 -1.85 -3.29 -6.45
C HIS A 34 -2.60 -2.36 -7.42
N ALA A 35 -1.98 -2.08 -8.58
CA ALA A 35 -2.62 -1.39 -9.69
C ALA A 35 -3.97 -2.05 -10.05
N PRO A 36 -5.04 -1.28 -10.30
CA PRO A 36 -6.36 -1.83 -10.62
C PRO A 36 -6.42 -2.55 -11.97
N GLY A 37 -5.56 -2.17 -12.93
CA GLY A 37 -5.60 -2.68 -14.29
C GLY A 37 -6.85 -2.25 -15.07
N GLY A 38 -6.97 -2.72 -16.31
CA GLY A 38 -8.10 -2.37 -17.20
C GLY A 38 -7.81 -2.45 -18.70
N GLY A 39 -6.56 -2.63 -19.10
CA GLY A 39 -6.13 -2.73 -20.49
C GLY A 39 -6.24 -1.40 -21.25
N LEU A 40 -6.12 -0.28 -20.55
CA LEU A 40 -6.39 1.05 -21.09
C LEU A 40 -5.16 1.80 -21.62
N GLY A 41 -3.96 1.27 -21.39
CA GLY A 41 -2.68 1.86 -21.80
C GLY A 41 -2.52 3.31 -21.32
N CYS A 42 -1.89 4.15 -22.16
CA CYS A 42 -1.71 5.58 -21.87
C CYS A 42 -3.02 6.33 -21.62
N ASP A 43 -4.13 5.90 -22.23
CA ASP A 43 -5.40 6.65 -22.18
C ASP A 43 -6.14 6.47 -20.85
N GLY A 44 -5.82 5.41 -20.10
CA GLY A 44 -6.51 5.10 -18.85
C GLY A 44 -6.03 5.90 -17.63
N GLY A 45 -4.81 6.44 -17.67
CA GLY A 45 -4.23 7.17 -16.54
C GLY A 45 -4.16 6.33 -15.26
N MET A 46 -4.31 7.01 -14.12
CA MET A 46 -4.27 6.39 -12.78
C MET A 46 -5.68 6.23 -12.20
N ALA A 47 -5.87 5.18 -11.39
CA ALA A 47 -7.08 4.97 -10.61
C ALA A 47 -6.76 4.35 -9.24
N PRO A 48 -7.69 4.38 -8.27
CA PRO A 48 -7.44 3.89 -6.93
C PRO A 48 -6.95 2.44 -6.91
N VAL A 49 -5.89 2.21 -6.14
CA VAL A 49 -5.28 0.88 -6.02
C VAL A 49 -6.22 -0.10 -5.32
N VAL A 50 -6.16 -1.36 -5.74
CA VAL A 50 -6.94 -2.44 -5.14
C VAL A 50 -6.16 -2.97 -3.94
N SER A 51 -6.76 -2.93 -2.76
CA SER A 51 -6.12 -3.36 -1.51
C SER A 51 -6.63 -4.72 -1.04
N ASP A 52 -5.69 -5.58 -0.65
CA ASP A 52 -5.98 -6.85 0.03
C ASP A 52 -4.82 -7.15 1.01
N PRO A 53 -5.06 -7.15 2.33
CA PRO A 53 -6.33 -6.89 3.01
C PRO A 53 -6.82 -5.44 2.80
N ALA A 54 -8.09 -5.14 3.09
CA ALA A 54 -8.58 -3.77 3.04
C ALA A 54 -8.07 -2.93 4.24
N PRO A 55 -7.70 -1.65 4.05
CA PRO A 55 -7.44 -0.75 5.18
C PRO A 55 -8.74 -0.42 5.95
N PRO A 56 -8.68 -0.10 7.26
CA PRO A 56 -7.49 -0.01 8.09
C PRO A 56 -7.06 -1.36 8.68
N GLN A 57 -5.80 -1.45 9.11
CA GLN A 57 -5.25 -2.59 9.84
C GLN A 57 -4.65 -2.13 11.17
N GLN A 58 -4.67 -3.00 12.18
CA GLN A 58 -4.17 -2.70 13.52
C GLN A 58 -3.08 -3.67 13.96
N VAL A 59 -2.07 -3.13 14.61
CA VAL A 59 -0.93 -3.89 15.14
C VAL A 59 -0.71 -3.52 16.61
N THR A 60 -0.62 -4.53 17.48
CA THR A 60 -0.20 -4.32 18.87
C THR A 60 1.33 -4.29 18.94
N LEU A 61 1.87 -3.14 19.30
CA LEU A 61 3.30 -2.92 19.50
C LEU A 61 3.68 -3.15 20.97
N GLN A 62 4.63 -4.04 21.19
CA GLN A 62 5.26 -4.27 22.49
C GLN A 62 6.25 -3.13 22.82
N PRO A 63 6.65 -2.94 24.08
CA PRO A 63 7.69 -1.96 24.39
C PRO A 63 9.01 -2.31 23.68
N GLY A 64 9.53 -1.39 22.88
CA GLY A 64 10.81 -1.57 22.18
C GLY A 64 10.89 -0.83 20.85
N THR A 65 11.98 -1.10 20.11
CA THR A 65 12.16 -0.63 18.73
C THR A 65 11.43 -1.57 17.77
N HIS A 66 10.67 -0.99 16.86
CA HIS A 66 9.99 -1.70 15.77
C HIS A 66 10.49 -1.20 14.42
N THR A 67 10.50 -2.07 13.43
CA THR A 67 10.87 -1.72 12.05
C THR A 67 9.64 -1.70 11.17
N LEU A 68 9.37 -0.55 10.56
CA LEU A 68 8.41 -0.42 9.46
C LEU A 68 9.18 -0.54 8.15
N PHE A 69 8.74 -1.45 7.29
CA PHE A 69 9.31 -1.62 5.95
C PHE A 69 8.20 -1.44 4.92
N ILE A 70 8.38 -0.47 4.04
CA ILE A 70 7.48 -0.21 2.91
C ILE A 70 8.21 -0.63 1.65
N ASP A 71 7.56 -1.45 0.85
CA ASP A 71 8.04 -1.84 -0.47
C ASP A 71 7.04 -1.40 -1.52
N ALA A 72 7.53 -0.71 -2.55
CA ALA A 72 6.75 -0.25 -3.68
C ALA A 72 7.52 -0.60 -4.94
N THR A 73 6.95 -1.46 -5.77
CA THR A 73 7.60 -2.02 -6.96
C THR A 73 6.71 -1.87 -8.17
N THR A 74 7.34 -1.86 -9.34
CA THR A 74 6.68 -2.00 -10.63
C THR A 74 7.43 -3.05 -11.45
N ASN A 75 6.72 -3.80 -12.29
CA ASN A 75 7.33 -4.80 -13.17
C ASN A 75 7.74 -4.23 -14.54
N ASP A 76 7.43 -2.96 -14.82
CA ASP A 76 7.78 -2.27 -16.04
C ASP A 76 8.06 -0.77 -15.79
N PRO A 77 8.50 0.00 -16.80
CA PRO A 77 8.79 1.43 -16.64
C PRO A 77 7.74 2.38 -17.28
N LEU A 78 6.57 1.88 -17.67
CA LEU A 78 5.57 2.60 -18.47
C LEU A 78 4.37 3.04 -17.63
N TYR A 79 3.62 4.03 -18.12
CA TYR A 79 2.31 4.44 -17.60
C TYR A 79 2.23 4.95 -16.15
N HIS A 80 3.28 4.94 -15.33
CA HIS A 80 3.28 5.36 -13.90
C HIS A 80 3.15 6.89 -13.65
N PHE A 81 2.70 7.69 -14.61
CA PHE A 81 2.64 9.14 -14.48
C PHE A 81 1.53 9.56 -13.51
N GLY A 82 1.94 10.03 -12.32
CA GLY A 82 1.00 10.40 -11.27
C GLY A 82 0.63 9.25 -10.33
N ALA A 83 1.29 8.09 -10.44
CA ALA A 83 1.18 7.02 -9.46
C ALA A 83 1.70 7.47 -8.10
N TRP A 84 1.00 7.11 -7.03
CA TRP A 84 1.44 7.42 -5.66
C TRP A 84 0.84 6.45 -4.65
N TYR A 85 1.53 6.32 -3.51
CA TYR A 85 1.06 5.60 -2.34
C TYR A 85 1.24 6.45 -1.09
N ARG A 86 0.28 6.37 -0.18
CA ARG A 86 0.31 7.05 1.12
C ARG A 86 -0.09 6.08 2.22
N PHE A 87 0.66 6.11 3.31
CA PHE A 87 0.32 5.45 4.56
C PHE A 87 0.09 6.49 5.63
N ASP A 88 -1.00 6.36 6.37
CA ASP A 88 -1.30 7.17 7.53
C ASP A 88 -1.24 6.28 8.77
N LEU A 89 -0.42 6.70 9.74
CA LEU A 89 -0.17 5.96 10.98
C LEU A 89 -0.73 6.74 12.16
N SER A 90 -1.47 6.06 13.02
CA SER A 90 -1.90 6.62 14.31
C SER A 90 -1.60 5.65 15.45
N PHE A 91 -1.35 6.21 16.63
CA PHE A 91 -0.92 5.47 17.80
C PHE A 91 -1.82 5.80 18.98
N ALA A 92 -2.27 4.77 19.68
CA ALA A 92 -3.06 4.88 20.90
C ALA A 92 -2.57 3.88 21.95
N ASP A 93 -2.85 4.15 23.22
CA ASP A 93 -2.63 3.17 24.27
C ASP A 93 -3.47 1.92 24.02
N ALA A 94 -2.94 0.76 24.40
CA ALA A 94 -3.72 -0.47 24.34
C ALA A 94 -4.83 -0.41 25.41
N PRO A 95 -6.04 -0.92 25.13
CA PRO A 95 -7.13 -0.98 26.09
C PRO A 95 -6.79 -1.83 27.32
#